data_AF-A0A7S2J8S1-F1
#
_entry.id   AF-A0A7S2J8S1-F1
#
_cell.length_a   1.000
_cell.length_b   1.000
_cell.length_c   1.000
_cell.angle_alpha   90.00
_cell.angle_beta   90.00
_cell.angle_gamma   90.00
#
_symmetry.space_group_name_H-M   'P 1'
#
loop_
_entity.id
_entity.type
_entity.pdbx_description
1 polymer ?
#
loop_
_entity_poly.entity_id
_entity_poly.type
_entity_poly.pdbx_seq_one_letter_code
_entity_poly.pdbx_strand_id
1 'polypeptide(L)'
;MYPDCVENRVVMRHAGAHAIFVDLSSFGTSGCWQNDCKSTDKFNALDQGICARACAATDQCTHWSFGEQEGATKCFLRKSDGGREEADGWTSSTRNCAPPPVPDAHAALVSSDVPELRVCDAGKSPECPDIAKAMNTWKYAISSLQRATDGQLDAGTMQYINQIASDTDAFAAQMSEENFPVIAANNRQVFQALNGWLMSQPQTQVDPNDASLPGPLRGKLCGPSHCYEEL
;
A
#
# COMPACT_ATOMS: atom_id res chain seq x y z
N MET A 1 6.59 22.58 0.97
CA MET A 1 6.01 21.45 0.19
C MET A 1 6.89 20.24 0.43
N TYR A 2 6.40 19.01 0.32
CA TYR A 2 7.28 17.84 0.45
C TYR A 2 8.31 17.83 -0.70
N PRO A 3 9.60 17.56 -0.45
CA PRO A 3 10.22 17.13 0.81
C PRO A 3 10.71 18.28 1.72
N ASP A 4 10.67 19.54 1.29
CA ASP A 4 11.24 20.69 2.02
C ASP A 4 10.60 20.96 3.41
N CYS A 5 9.42 20.41 3.69
CA CYS A 5 8.77 20.52 5.00
C CYS A 5 9.21 19.44 6.01
N VAL A 6 10.15 18.58 5.64
CA VAL A 6 10.69 17.54 6.52
C VAL A 6 11.74 18.13 7.46
N GLU A 7 11.57 17.86 8.75
CA GLU A 7 12.50 18.28 9.79
C GLU A 7 13.57 17.20 10.01
N ASN A 8 14.83 17.61 9.97
CA ASN A 8 15.97 16.72 10.24
C ASN A 8 16.30 16.68 11.73
N ARG A 9 16.89 15.57 12.17
CA ARG A 9 17.27 15.30 13.56
C ARG A 9 16.10 15.31 14.53
N VAL A 10 14.89 14.95 14.09
CA VAL A 10 13.69 14.96 14.94
C VAL A 10 13.05 13.59 14.94
N VAL A 11 12.71 13.10 16.12
CA VAL A 11 11.87 11.92 16.35
C VAL A 11 10.79 12.23 17.37
N MET A 12 9.61 11.64 17.20
CA MET A 12 8.53 11.70 18.18
C MET A 12 8.40 10.35 18.88
N ARG A 13 8.74 10.29 20.17
CA ARG A 13 8.75 9.08 21.00
C ARG A 13 7.51 8.97 21.90
N HIS A 14 7.60 8.07 22.89
CA HIS A 14 6.57 7.78 23.90
C HIS A 14 5.26 7.24 23.31
N ALA A 15 5.33 6.04 22.74
CA ALA A 15 4.18 5.34 22.18
C ALA A 15 2.97 5.30 23.16
N GLY A 16 3.20 5.05 24.45
CA GLY A 16 2.11 5.02 25.44
C GLY A 16 1.26 6.31 25.57
N ALA A 17 1.79 7.47 25.14
CA ALA A 17 1.08 8.75 25.19
C ALA A 17 0.63 9.23 23.79
N HIS A 18 1.47 9.03 22.77
CA HIS A 18 1.31 9.69 21.46
C HIS A 18 1.14 8.73 20.27
N ALA A 19 1.20 7.41 20.49
CA ALA A 19 0.91 6.42 19.44
C ALA A 19 -0.56 6.47 19.00
N ILE A 20 -0.77 6.05 17.77
CA ILE A 20 -2.04 5.58 17.24
C ILE A 20 -1.92 4.08 17.00
N PHE A 21 -2.93 3.30 17.37
CA PHE A 21 -2.94 1.87 17.08
C PHE A 21 -3.99 1.62 16.02
N VAL A 22 -3.54 1.49 14.78
CA VAL A 22 -4.38 1.34 13.59
C VAL A 22 -3.84 0.20 12.72
N ASP A 23 -4.61 -0.18 11.71
CA ASP A 23 -4.18 -1.16 10.72
C ASP A 23 -3.27 -0.49 9.68
N LEU A 24 -1.99 -0.85 9.69
CA LEU A 24 -0.97 -0.41 8.74
C LEU A 24 -0.48 -1.56 7.84
N SER A 25 -1.19 -2.69 7.82
CA SER A 25 -0.78 -3.88 7.06
C SER A 25 -0.72 -3.66 5.53
N SER A 26 -1.36 -2.61 5.02
CA SER A 26 -1.23 -2.20 3.62
C SER A 26 0.11 -1.52 3.29
N PHE A 27 0.79 -0.95 4.29
CA PHE A 27 2.06 -0.23 4.12
C PHE A 27 3.27 -1.06 4.50
N GLY A 28 3.14 -1.99 5.44
CA GLY A 28 4.21 -2.89 5.84
C GLY A 28 3.72 -4.11 6.60
N THR A 29 4.54 -5.16 6.61
CA THR A 29 4.23 -6.45 7.26
C THR A 29 5.19 -6.79 8.40
N SER A 30 6.18 -5.95 8.67
CA SER A 30 7.22 -6.20 9.66
C SER A 30 7.57 -4.95 10.46
N GLY A 31 8.21 -5.15 11.62
CA GLY A 31 8.64 -4.07 12.48
C GLY A 31 7.52 -3.39 13.29
N CYS A 32 6.34 -4.00 13.30
CA CYS A 32 5.14 -3.51 13.96
C CYS A 32 5.17 -3.68 15.48
N TRP A 33 4.37 -2.88 16.18
CA TRP A 33 4.18 -3.00 17.62
C TRP A 33 3.72 -4.41 17.97
N GLN A 34 4.44 -5.08 18.87
CA GLN A 34 4.17 -6.47 19.28
C GLN A 34 3.99 -7.46 18.11
N ASN A 35 4.64 -7.19 16.97
CA ASN A 35 4.51 -7.97 15.73
C ASN A 35 3.08 -8.01 15.15
N ASP A 36 2.22 -7.05 15.48
CA ASP A 36 0.86 -6.94 14.95
C ASP A 36 0.69 -5.67 14.11
N CYS A 37 0.77 -5.79 12.80
CA CYS A 37 0.58 -4.66 11.89
C CYS A 37 -0.88 -4.20 11.73
N LYS A 38 -1.85 -4.92 12.30
CA LYS A 38 -3.26 -4.52 12.30
C LYS A 38 -3.60 -3.60 13.48
N SER A 39 -2.74 -3.55 14.48
CA SER A 39 -2.88 -2.70 15.67
C SER A 39 -1.51 -2.13 16.05
N THR A 40 -0.97 -1.25 15.20
CA THR A 40 0.37 -0.69 15.36
C THR A 40 0.42 0.82 15.15
N ASP A 41 1.46 1.43 15.71
CA ASP A 41 1.88 2.81 15.46
C ASP A 41 3.15 2.89 14.62
N LYS A 42 3.72 1.74 14.26
CA LYS A 42 5.00 1.64 13.60
C LYS A 42 5.11 0.47 12.64
N PHE A 43 6.03 0.56 11.70
CA PHE A 43 6.38 -0.52 10.78
C PHE A 43 7.77 -0.25 10.16
N ASN A 44 8.36 -1.26 9.52
CA ASN A 44 9.58 -1.07 8.73
C ASN A 44 9.25 -0.37 7.41
N ALA A 45 10.04 0.64 7.03
CA ALA A 45 9.89 1.35 5.77
C ALA A 45 11.27 1.62 5.15
N LEU A 46 11.38 1.51 3.83
CA LEU A 46 12.64 1.72 3.10
C LEU A 46 12.86 3.19 2.72
N ASP A 47 11.79 3.98 2.66
CA ASP A 47 11.83 5.39 2.30
C ASP A 47 10.89 6.21 3.19
N GLN A 48 11.30 7.44 3.54
CA GLN A 48 10.51 8.32 4.40
C GLN A 48 9.17 8.74 3.78
N GLY A 49 9.08 8.76 2.44
CA GLY A 49 7.83 9.06 1.75
C GLY A 49 6.77 7.99 2.01
N ILE A 50 7.16 6.73 2.27
CA ILE A 50 6.22 5.67 2.68
C ILE A 50 5.55 6.06 4.01
N CYS A 51 6.34 6.56 4.97
CA CYS A 51 5.80 7.08 6.22
C CYS A 51 4.85 8.24 6.04
N ALA A 52 5.28 9.20 5.22
CA ALA A 52 4.50 10.38 4.96
C ALA A 52 3.15 10.03 4.30
N ARG A 53 3.15 9.10 3.33
CA ARG A 53 1.94 8.58 2.67
C ARG A 53 1.05 7.81 3.65
N ALA A 54 1.63 6.93 4.46
CA ALA A 54 0.89 6.17 5.48
C ALA A 54 0.21 7.10 6.49
N CYS A 55 0.90 8.14 6.96
CA CYS A 55 0.32 9.15 7.83
C CYS A 55 -0.77 9.95 7.13
N ALA A 56 -0.54 10.40 5.89
CA ALA A 56 -1.53 11.14 5.10
C ALA A 56 -2.83 10.36 4.92
N ALA A 57 -2.72 9.05 4.67
CA ALA A 57 -3.85 8.12 4.49
C ALA A 57 -4.53 7.70 5.81
N THR A 58 -3.93 7.98 6.97
CA THR A 58 -4.45 7.56 8.28
C THR A 58 -5.06 8.73 9.02
N ASP A 59 -6.38 8.69 9.26
CA ASP A 59 -7.08 9.84 9.85
C ASP A 59 -6.63 10.23 11.25
N GLN A 60 -6.22 9.26 12.07
CA GLN A 60 -5.73 9.51 13.42
C GLN A 60 -4.29 10.04 13.43
N CYS A 61 -3.56 9.95 12.31
CA CYS A 61 -2.20 10.43 12.22
C CYS A 61 -2.18 11.95 12.05
N THR A 62 -1.27 12.60 12.76
CA THR A 62 -1.02 14.05 12.67
C THR A 62 0.45 14.32 12.38
N HIS A 63 1.33 13.40 12.77
CA HIS A 63 2.77 13.50 12.57
C HIS A 63 3.37 12.12 12.32
N TRP A 64 4.49 12.10 11.61
CA TRP A 64 5.26 10.90 11.34
C TRP A 64 6.74 11.12 11.63
N SER A 65 7.44 10.03 11.97
CA SER A 65 8.90 10.00 12.10
C SER A 65 9.46 8.82 11.31
N PHE A 66 10.64 9.00 10.72
CA PHE A 66 11.36 7.99 9.97
C PHE A 66 12.83 7.98 10.41
N GLY A 67 13.39 6.80 10.66
CA GLY A 67 14.79 6.68 11.07
C GLY A 67 15.17 5.29 11.54
N GLU A 68 16.45 5.06 11.78
CA GLU A 68 16.96 3.75 12.18
C GLU A 68 16.66 3.44 13.65
N GLN A 69 16.13 2.25 13.91
CA GLN A 69 15.99 1.65 15.25
C GLN A 69 16.26 0.15 15.15
N GLU A 70 17.20 -0.34 15.96
CA GLU A 70 17.51 -1.77 16.08
C GLU A 70 17.93 -2.42 14.75
N GLY A 71 18.72 -1.70 13.93
CA GLY A 71 19.23 -2.20 12.66
C GLY A 71 18.20 -2.25 11.52
N ALA A 72 17.03 -1.63 11.71
CA ALA A 72 16.02 -1.48 10.67
C ALA A 72 15.52 -0.04 10.63
N THR A 73 15.19 0.44 9.43
CA THR A 73 14.57 1.76 9.27
C THR A 73 13.08 1.67 9.60
N LYS A 74 12.67 2.44 10.60
CA LYS A 74 11.32 2.44 11.15
C LYS A 74 10.55 3.67 10.72
N CYS A 75 9.27 3.44 10.56
CA CYS A 75 8.23 4.43 10.48
C CYS A 75 7.46 4.50 11.79
N PHE A 76 7.25 5.70 12.35
CA PHE A 76 6.35 5.94 13.48
C PHE A 76 5.23 6.90 13.09
N LEU A 77 3.99 6.57 13.43
CA LEU A 77 2.82 7.42 13.26
C LEU A 77 2.31 7.92 14.63
N ARG A 78 1.95 9.20 14.71
CA ARG A 78 1.61 9.89 15.95
C ARG A 78 0.34 10.72 15.84
N LYS A 79 -0.42 10.81 16.94
CA LYS A 79 -1.61 11.69 17.07
C LYS A 79 -1.29 13.11 17.58
N SER A 80 -0.03 13.42 17.85
CA SER A 80 0.45 14.76 18.23
C SER A 80 1.95 14.89 17.98
N ASP A 81 2.49 16.10 18.11
CA ASP A 81 3.93 16.41 18.11
C ASP A 81 4.60 16.20 19.48
N GLY A 82 3.83 15.80 20.50
CA GLY A 82 4.36 15.44 21.82
C GLY A 82 5.41 14.31 21.77
N GLY A 83 6.34 14.33 22.73
CA GLY A 83 7.48 13.40 22.76
C GLY A 83 8.57 13.70 21.72
N ARG A 84 8.58 14.93 21.18
CA ARG A 84 9.61 15.43 20.27
C ARG A 84 10.98 15.44 20.95
N GLU A 85 11.93 14.75 20.33
CA GLU A 85 13.33 14.67 20.75
C GLU A 85 14.25 14.95 19.56
N GLU A 86 15.44 15.46 19.87
CA GLU A 86 16.50 15.57 18.88
C GLU A 86 17.24 14.23 18.77
N ALA A 87 17.32 13.66 17.57
CA ALA A 87 17.96 12.37 17.33
C ALA A 87 18.61 12.31 15.95
N ASP A 88 19.91 12.06 15.91
CA ASP A 88 20.65 11.90 14.65
C ASP A 88 20.12 10.72 13.83
N GLY A 89 20.05 10.91 12.51
CA GLY A 89 19.52 9.89 11.58
C GLY A 89 17.99 9.79 11.55
N TRP A 90 17.27 10.63 12.29
CA TRP A 90 15.81 10.70 12.25
C TRP A 90 15.31 11.93 11.50
N THR A 91 14.23 11.74 10.75
CA THR A 91 13.44 12.81 10.17
C THR A 91 12.00 12.72 10.67
N SER A 92 11.31 13.85 10.74
CA SER A 92 9.89 13.90 11.10
C SER A 92 9.17 15.01 10.36
N SER A 93 7.84 14.90 10.26
CA SER A 93 7.02 16.04 9.86
C SER A 93 5.55 15.84 10.25
N THR A 94 4.72 16.80 9.87
CA THR A 94 3.26 16.75 9.98
C THR A 94 2.64 15.88 8.88
N ARG A 95 1.39 15.44 9.07
CA ARG A 95 0.57 14.70 8.08
C ARG A 95 0.54 15.37 6.71
N ASN A 96 0.52 16.70 6.68
CA ASN A 96 0.43 17.48 5.44
C ASN A 96 1.74 17.53 4.66
N CYS A 97 2.86 17.15 5.29
CA CYS A 97 4.13 17.00 4.61
C CYS A 97 4.26 15.59 4.06
N ALA A 98 3.62 15.35 2.92
CA ALA A 98 3.66 14.07 2.23
C ALA A 98 3.77 14.25 0.71
N PRO A 99 4.28 13.24 -0.01
CA PRO A 99 4.14 13.19 -1.46
C PRO A 99 2.67 13.32 -1.89
N PRO A 100 2.39 13.82 -3.12
CA PRO A 100 1.03 13.91 -3.64
C PRO A 100 0.29 12.56 -3.57
N PRO A 101 -0.99 12.56 -3.15
CA PRO A 101 -1.77 11.33 -3.07
C PRO A 101 -2.03 10.75 -4.46
N VAL A 102 -2.09 9.43 -4.55
CA VAL A 102 -2.53 8.73 -5.75
C VAL A 102 -4.01 8.38 -5.58
N PRO A 103 -4.91 8.85 -6.45
CA PRO A 103 -6.32 8.49 -6.38
C PRO A 103 -6.51 6.97 -6.42
N ASP A 104 -7.38 6.42 -5.56
CA ASP A 104 -7.57 4.97 -5.46
C ASP A 104 -8.01 4.33 -6.78
N ALA A 105 -8.85 5.02 -7.58
CA ALA A 105 -9.26 4.55 -8.90
C ALA A 105 -8.07 4.47 -9.87
N HIS A 106 -7.17 5.46 -9.83
CA HIS A 106 -5.94 5.43 -10.63
C HIS A 106 -5.02 4.30 -10.17
N ALA A 107 -4.87 4.10 -8.86
CA ALA A 107 -4.09 3.00 -8.31
C ALA A 107 -4.63 1.63 -8.70
N ALA A 108 -5.95 1.44 -8.63
CA ALA A 108 -6.62 0.22 -9.06
C ALA A 108 -6.38 -0.05 -10.55
N LEU A 109 -6.59 0.96 -11.40
CA LEU A 109 -6.41 0.86 -12.85
C LEU A 109 -4.97 0.47 -13.21
N VAL A 110 -4.00 1.28 -12.80
CA VAL A 110 -2.58 1.06 -13.13
C VAL A 110 -2.10 -0.29 -12.60
N SER A 111 -2.44 -0.63 -11.36
CA SER A 111 -1.95 -1.88 -10.75
C SER A 111 -2.52 -3.12 -11.39
N SER A 112 -3.80 -3.08 -11.80
CA SER A 112 -4.38 -4.19 -12.56
C SER A 112 -3.74 -4.33 -13.94
N ASP A 113 -3.22 -3.24 -14.50
CA ASP A 113 -2.76 -3.19 -15.89
C ASP A 113 -1.25 -3.32 -16.10
N VAL A 114 -0.49 -3.51 -15.01
CA VAL A 114 0.96 -3.71 -15.06
C VAL A 114 1.30 -4.87 -16.02
N PRO A 115 2.20 -4.68 -17.01
CA PRO A 115 2.55 -5.71 -17.98
C PRO A 115 3.00 -7.04 -17.35
N GLU A 116 3.77 -6.96 -16.27
CA GLU A 116 4.26 -8.09 -15.49
C GLU A 116 3.13 -8.88 -14.83
N LEU A 117 1.99 -8.24 -14.52
CA LEU A 117 0.81 -8.94 -14.02
C LEU A 117 0.08 -9.65 -15.15
N ARG A 118 -0.04 -9.02 -16.32
CA ARG A 118 -0.75 -9.60 -17.48
C ARG A 118 -0.12 -10.90 -17.97
N VAL A 119 1.22 -11.00 -17.97
CA VAL A 119 1.89 -12.26 -18.36
C VAL A 119 1.62 -13.40 -17.37
N CYS A 120 1.21 -13.09 -16.14
CA CYS A 120 0.81 -14.06 -15.14
C CYS A 120 -0.62 -14.58 -15.30
N ASP A 121 -1.50 -13.93 -16.08
CA ASP A 121 -2.94 -14.27 -16.13
C ASP A 121 -3.19 -15.75 -16.51
N ALA A 122 -2.27 -16.39 -17.25
CA ALA A 122 -2.34 -17.80 -17.64
C ALA A 122 -1.72 -18.78 -16.61
N GLY A 123 -1.24 -18.28 -15.47
CA GLY A 123 -0.55 -19.06 -14.44
C GLY A 123 0.97 -18.95 -14.52
N LYS A 124 1.65 -19.89 -13.85
CA LYS A 124 3.11 -19.90 -13.75
C LYS A 124 3.74 -20.21 -15.11
N SER A 125 4.71 -19.40 -15.49
CA SER A 125 5.48 -19.56 -16.74
C SER A 125 6.91 -19.01 -16.56
N PRO A 126 7.80 -19.14 -17.55
CA PRO A 126 9.09 -18.46 -17.53
C PRO A 126 8.98 -16.92 -17.38
N GLU A 127 7.91 -16.34 -17.93
CA GLU A 127 7.59 -14.91 -17.86
C GLU A 127 6.86 -14.55 -16.56
N CYS A 128 6.19 -15.51 -15.91
CA CYS A 128 5.59 -15.38 -14.59
C CYS A 128 6.12 -16.45 -13.62
N PRO A 129 7.37 -16.33 -13.14
CA PRO A 129 7.97 -17.35 -12.28
C PRO A 129 7.38 -17.34 -10.85
N ASP A 130 6.79 -16.22 -10.42
CA ASP A 130 6.34 -15.98 -9.06
C ASP A 130 4.87 -15.51 -9.03
N ILE A 131 3.96 -16.49 -9.02
CA ILE A 131 2.51 -16.23 -8.92
C ILE A 131 2.09 -15.62 -7.58
N ALA A 132 2.93 -15.70 -6.54
CA ALA A 132 2.62 -15.10 -5.24
C ALA A 132 2.74 -13.56 -5.32
N LYS A 133 3.78 -13.05 -5.99
CA LYS A 133 3.89 -11.61 -6.29
C LYS A 133 2.73 -11.10 -7.16
N ALA A 134 2.31 -11.90 -8.15
CA ALA A 134 1.13 -11.58 -8.95
C ALA A 134 -0.15 -11.52 -8.10
N MET A 135 -0.33 -12.46 -7.18
CA MET A 135 -1.47 -12.49 -6.26
C MET A 135 -1.47 -11.28 -5.31
N ASN A 136 -0.31 -10.91 -4.74
CA ASN A 136 -0.19 -9.70 -3.92
C ASN A 136 -0.51 -8.43 -4.71
N THR A 137 -0.16 -8.41 -5.99
CA THR A 137 -0.51 -7.31 -6.91
C THR A 137 -2.02 -7.23 -7.14
N TRP A 138 -2.69 -8.37 -7.34
CA TRP A 138 -4.15 -8.42 -7.43
C TRP A 138 -4.82 -7.93 -6.15
N LYS A 139 -4.34 -8.35 -4.98
CA LYS A 139 -4.86 -7.86 -3.68
C LYS A 139 -4.76 -6.35 -3.56
N TYR A 140 -3.63 -5.76 -3.95
CA TYR A 140 -3.45 -4.31 -3.94
C TYR A 140 -4.40 -3.59 -4.90
N ALA A 141 -4.53 -4.09 -6.13
CA ALA A 141 -5.43 -3.52 -7.12
C ALA A 141 -6.89 -3.57 -6.64
N ILE A 142 -7.35 -4.72 -6.12
CA ILE A 142 -8.72 -4.92 -5.64
C ILE A 142 -9.01 -4.07 -4.40
N SER A 143 -8.07 -4.00 -3.45
CA SER A 143 -8.23 -3.13 -2.27
C SER A 143 -8.36 -1.66 -2.67
N SER A 144 -7.58 -1.22 -3.66
CA SER A 144 -7.70 0.14 -4.22
C SER A 144 -9.04 0.33 -4.94
N LEU A 145 -9.52 -0.68 -5.67
CA LEU A 145 -10.84 -0.66 -6.30
C LEU A 145 -11.97 -0.53 -5.28
N GLN A 146 -11.91 -1.27 -4.16
CA GLN A 146 -12.90 -1.18 -3.08
C GLN A 146 -12.97 0.22 -2.50
N ARG A 147 -11.82 0.84 -2.18
CA ARG A 147 -11.79 2.23 -1.68
C ARG A 147 -12.31 3.24 -2.70
N ALA A 148 -11.95 3.06 -3.97
CA ALA A 148 -12.39 3.95 -5.04
C ALA A 148 -13.91 3.91 -5.24
N THR A 149 -14.53 2.74 -5.04
CA THR A 149 -15.94 2.48 -5.38
C THR A 149 -16.89 2.61 -4.18
N ASP A 150 -16.36 2.83 -2.97
CA ASP A 150 -17.15 2.97 -1.75
C ASP A 150 -18.16 4.14 -1.87
N GLY A 151 -19.45 3.79 -1.79
CA GLY A 151 -20.56 4.71 -2.00
C GLY A 151 -20.71 5.29 -3.43
N GLN A 152 -19.91 4.84 -4.40
CA GLN A 152 -19.93 5.37 -5.78
C GLN A 152 -20.70 4.49 -6.78
N LEU A 153 -20.71 3.17 -6.56
CA LEU A 153 -21.34 2.20 -7.48
C LEU A 153 -22.60 1.57 -6.87
N ASP A 154 -23.44 0.99 -7.72
CA ASP A 154 -24.63 0.29 -7.27
C ASP A 154 -24.29 -1.00 -6.50
N ALA A 155 -25.23 -1.46 -5.67
CA ALA A 155 -25.03 -2.63 -4.81
C ALA A 155 -24.72 -3.92 -5.58
N GLY A 156 -25.24 -4.07 -6.81
CA GLY A 156 -24.97 -5.24 -7.65
C GLY A 156 -23.52 -5.26 -8.11
N THR A 157 -23.02 -4.12 -8.59
CA THR A 157 -21.60 -3.97 -8.93
C THR A 157 -20.68 -4.17 -7.73
N MET A 158 -21.03 -3.59 -6.57
CA MET A 158 -20.26 -3.78 -5.33
C MET A 158 -20.21 -5.24 -4.87
N GLN A 159 -21.26 -6.03 -5.10
CA GLN A 159 -21.25 -7.46 -4.79
C GLN A 159 -20.14 -8.19 -5.57
N TYR A 160 -19.95 -7.90 -6.87
CA TYR A 160 -18.89 -8.51 -7.66
C TYR A 160 -17.49 -8.12 -7.18
N ILE A 161 -17.30 -6.85 -6.82
CA ILE A 161 -16.02 -6.36 -6.27
C ILE A 161 -15.69 -7.08 -4.96
N ASN A 162 -16.67 -7.19 -4.05
CA ASN A 162 -16.47 -7.88 -2.78
C ASN A 162 -16.26 -9.39 -2.95
N GLN A 163 -16.91 -10.01 -3.94
CA GLN A 163 -16.70 -11.42 -4.27
C GLN A 163 -15.26 -11.68 -4.70
N ILE A 164 -14.73 -10.92 -5.67
CA ILE A 164 -13.35 -11.12 -6.13
C ILE A 164 -12.32 -10.81 -5.04
N ALA A 165 -12.60 -9.86 -4.14
CA ALA A 165 -11.75 -9.58 -2.99
C ALA A 165 -11.68 -10.80 -2.05
N SER A 166 -12.83 -11.35 -1.69
CA SER A 166 -12.93 -12.54 -0.84
C SER A 166 -12.27 -13.76 -1.48
N ASP A 167 -12.50 -14.00 -2.77
CA ASP A 167 -11.92 -15.15 -3.49
C ASP A 167 -10.40 -15.02 -3.62
N THR A 168 -9.91 -13.81 -3.89
CA THR A 168 -8.47 -13.51 -3.95
C THR A 168 -7.81 -13.74 -2.59
N ASP A 169 -8.43 -13.30 -1.49
CA ASP A 169 -7.90 -13.51 -0.14
C ASP A 169 -7.92 -14.99 0.26
N ALA A 170 -9.01 -15.71 -0.03
CA ALA A 170 -9.12 -17.14 0.23
C ALA A 170 -8.07 -17.94 -0.56
N PHE A 171 -7.88 -17.61 -1.83
CA PHE A 171 -6.85 -18.22 -2.67
C PHE A 171 -5.44 -17.90 -2.16
N ALA A 172 -5.16 -16.65 -1.79
CA ALA A 172 -3.84 -16.27 -1.26
C ALA A 172 -3.46 -17.06 0.00
N ALA A 173 -4.44 -17.44 0.83
CA ALA A 173 -4.22 -18.27 2.01
C ALA A 173 -3.93 -19.75 1.68
N GLN A 174 -4.36 -20.24 0.53
CA GLN A 174 -4.24 -21.64 0.10
C GLN A 174 -3.86 -21.72 -1.40
N MET A 175 -2.75 -21.06 -1.73
CA MET A 175 -2.35 -20.84 -3.12
C MET A 175 -2.03 -22.15 -3.83
N SER A 176 -2.61 -22.35 -5.02
CA SER A 176 -2.28 -23.45 -5.92
C SER A 176 -2.06 -22.97 -7.35
N GLU A 177 -1.07 -23.55 -8.04
CA GLU A 177 -0.76 -23.20 -9.43
C GLU A 177 -1.93 -23.52 -10.37
N GLU A 178 -2.69 -24.57 -10.07
CA GLU A 178 -3.85 -25.02 -10.87
C GLU A 178 -5.01 -24.01 -10.84
N ASN A 179 -5.30 -23.40 -9.69
CA ASN A 179 -6.44 -22.50 -9.54
C ASN A 179 -6.09 -21.04 -9.82
N PHE A 180 -4.81 -20.67 -9.86
CA PHE A 180 -4.38 -19.30 -10.11
C PHE A 180 -5.01 -18.68 -11.38
N PRO A 181 -5.02 -19.35 -12.56
CA PRO A 181 -5.55 -18.74 -13.78
C PRO A 181 -7.04 -18.41 -13.68
N VAL A 182 -7.81 -19.21 -12.93
CA VAL A 182 -9.24 -18.98 -12.71
C VAL A 182 -9.45 -17.71 -11.87
N ILE A 183 -8.68 -17.55 -10.78
CA ILE A 183 -8.75 -16.36 -9.92
C ILE A 183 -8.31 -15.12 -10.69
N ALA A 184 -7.19 -15.19 -11.42
CA ALA A 184 -6.71 -14.08 -12.23
C ALA A 184 -7.72 -13.68 -13.32
N ALA A 185 -8.35 -14.64 -14.00
CA ALA A 185 -9.38 -14.37 -14.99
C ALA A 185 -10.63 -13.70 -14.40
N ASN A 186 -11.09 -14.15 -13.22
CA ASN A 186 -12.22 -13.54 -12.52
C ASN A 186 -11.93 -12.08 -12.13
N ASN A 187 -10.74 -11.83 -11.58
CA ASN A 187 -10.28 -10.49 -11.24
C ASN A 187 -10.26 -9.60 -12.50
N ARG A 188 -9.62 -10.10 -13.57
CA ARG A 188 -9.51 -9.41 -14.86
C ARG A 188 -10.88 -9.03 -15.43
N GLN A 189 -11.86 -9.94 -15.36
CA GLN A 189 -13.20 -9.70 -15.89
C GLN A 189 -13.88 -8.50 -15.21
N VAL A 190 -13.81 -8.41 -13.88
CA VAL A 190 -14.38 -7.27 -13.13
C VAL A 190 -13.66 -5.96 -13.49
N PHE A 191 -12.33 -5.98 -13.54
CA PHE A 191 -11.56 -4.78 -13.92
C PHE A 191 -11.86 -4.32 -15.35
N GLN A 192 -12.00 -5.25 -16.30
CA GLN A 192 -12.39 -4.92 -17.68
C GLN A 192 -13.79 -4.31 -17.74
N ALA A 193 -14.75 -4.85 -16.98
CA ALA A 193 -16.10 -4.30 -16.90
C ALA A 193 -16.13 -2.87 -16.31
N LEU A 194 -15.23 -2.58 -15.36
CA LEU A 194 -15.12 -1.27 -14.70
C LEU A 194 -14.13 -0.31 -15.37
N ASN A 195 -13.46 -0.72 -16.44
CA ASN A 195 -12.40 0.07 -17.06
C ASN A 195 -12.87 1.46 -17.50
N GLY A 196 -14.06 1.56 -18.10
CA GLY A 196 -14.62 2.85 -18.51
C GLY A 196 -14.88 3.79 -17.33
N TRP A 197 -15.36 3.25 -16.20
CA TRP A 197 -15.55 4.03 -14.97
C TRP A 197 -14.21 4.45 -14.37
N LEU A 198 -13.25 3.54 -14.24
CA LEU A 198 -11.91 3.82 -13.71
C LEU A 198 -11.17 4.91 -14.50
N MET A 199 -11.23 4.86 -15.83
CA MET A 199 -10.64 5.87 -16.71
C MET A 199 -11.33 7.24 -16.61
N SER A 200 -12.59 7.29 -16.17
CA SER A 200 -13.32 8.56 -15.96
C SER A 200 -13.01 9.24 -14.62
N GLN A 201 -12.37 8.53 -13.69
CA GLN A 201 -11.99 9.08 -12.38
C GLN A 201 -10.74 9.97 -12.48
N PRO A 202 -10.46 10.84 -11.48
CA PRO A 202 -9.23 11.63 -11.44
C PRO A 202 -7.98 10.76 -11.59
N GLN A 203 -7.13 11.14 -12.54
CA GLN A 203 -5.83 10.49 -12.80
C GLN A 203 -4.72 11.41 -12.30
N THR A 204 -3.58 10.84 -11.91
CA THR A 204 -2.38 11.60 -11.59
C THR A 204 -1.19 11.09 -12.38
N GLN A 205 -0.22 11.95 -12.64
CA GLN A 205 1.08 11.49 -13.09
C GLN A 205 1.81 10.85 -11.90
N VAL A 206 2.40 9.69 -12.16
CA VAL A 206 3.16 8.92 -11.17
C VAL A 206 4.59 8.82 -11.67
N ASP A 207 5.58 9.12 -10.83
CA ASP A 207 6.98 8.91 -11.15
C ASP A 207 7.37 7.46 -10.82
N PRO A 208 7.73 6.62 -11.81
CA PRO A 208 8.12 5.24 -11.54
C PRO A 208 9.38 5.11 -10.67
N ASN A 209 10.15 6.19 -10.51
CA ASN A 209 11.34 6.23 -9.66
C ASN A 209 11.05 6.69 -8.22
N ASP A 210 9.82 7.11 -7.90
CA ASP A 210 9.46 7.48 -6.53
C ASP A 210 9.38 6.22 -5.65
N ALA A 211 10.45 5.95 -4.90
CA ALA A 211 10.57 4.80 -4.01
C ALA A 211 9.48 4.73 -2.92
N SER A 212 8.78 5.83 -2.66
CA SER A 212 7.65 5.85 -1.72
C SER A 212 6.38 5.21 -2.28
N LEU A 213 6.34 4.87 -3.57
CA LEU A 213 5.21 4.24 -4.22
C LEU A 213 5.29 2.71 -4.17
N PRO A 214 4.13 2.03 -4.08
CA PRO A 214 4.07 0.59 -4.21
C PRO A 214 4.52 0.13 -5.60
N GLY A 215 5.11 -1.06 -5.68
CA GLY A 215 5.68 -1.68 -6.89
C GLY A 215 4.79 -1.55 -8.13
N PRO A 216 3.48 -1.83 -8.06
CA PRO A 216 2.58 -1.71 -9.22
C PRO A 216 2.49 -0.30 -9.80
N LEU A 217 2.53 0.73 -8.95
CA LEU A 217 2.58 2.12 -9.40
C LEU A 217 3.94 2.52 -9.99
N ARG A 218 4.96 1.69 -9.77
CA ARG A 218 6.29 1.80 -10.39
C ARG A 218 6.47 0.84 -11.58
N GLY A 219 5.39 0.21 -12.05
CA GLY A 219 5.42 -0.73 -13.17
C GLY A 219 6.08 -2.07 -12.83
N LYS A 220 5.91 -2.55 -11.61
CA LYS A 220 6.43 -3.86 -11.15
C LYS A 220 5.37 -4.62 -10.37
N LEU A 221 5.53 -5.92 -10.18
CA LEU A 221 4.68 -6.64 -9.22
C LEU A 221 4.93 -6.17 -7.78
N CYS A 222 4.05 -6.52 -6.86
CA CYS A 222 4.33 -6.41 -5.44
C CYS A 222 5.47 -7.36 -5.02
N GLY A 223 6.07 -7.11 -3.85
CA GLY A 223 7.02 -8.03 -3.24
C GLY A 223 6.35 -9.28 -2.64
N PRO A 224 7.15 -10.21 -2.09
CA PRO A 224 6.65 -11.44 -1.48
C PRO A 224 5.61 -11.23 -0.37
N SER A 225 5.70 -10.14 0.40
CA SER A 225 4.77 -9.89 1.52
C SER A 225 3.92 -8.65 1.33
N HIS A 226 4.44 -7.59 0.69
CA HIS A 226 3.66 -6.37 0.40
C HIS A 226 4.22 -5.58 -0.78
N CYS A 227 3.47 -4.56 -1.21
CA CYS A 227 3.81 -3.79 -2.41
C CYS A 227 4.86 -2.70 -2.20
N TYR A 228 5.26 -2.42 -0.96
CA TYR A 228 6.29 -1.42 -0.63
C TYR A 228 7.68 -2.04 -0.39
N GLU A 229 7.82 -3.34 -0.62
CA GLU A 229 9.13 -4.01 -0.56
C GLU A 229 9.99 -3.64 -1.78
N GLU A 230 11.30 -3.70 -1.61
CA GLU A 230 12.22 -3.73 -2.75
C GLU A 230 12.11 -5.08 -3.47
N LEU A 231 12.26 -5.01 -4.81
CA LEU A 231 12.25 -6.16 -5.71
C LEU A 231 13.65 -6.46 -6.22
#